data_AF-A0A352EWB2-F1
#
_entry.id   AF-A0A352EWB2-F1
#
_cell.length_a   1.000
_cell.length_b   1.000
_cell.length_c   1.000
_cell.angle_alpha   90.00
_cell.angle_beta   90.00
_cell.angle_gamma   90.00
#
_symmetry.space_group_name_H-M   'P 1'
#
loop_
_entity.id
_entity.type
_entity.pdbx_description
1 polymer ?
#
loop_
_entity_poly.entity_id
_entity_poly.type
_entity_poly.pdbx_seq_one_letter_code
_entity_poly.pdbx_strand_id
1 'polypeptide(L)'
;MIQGVNQRLKPFVILSSFVLLAALAVSSGSQVVSGQGSQPFSPAPYRVGERLTYNVSFSNFVSAAHIELLVAGRGNFFGRDAIQLKGHIETTGMVNAALFAVNNDYITYIDPVSGTPFRGQQILRAASRTSDTSADFNQPAGVAALLPQRTGEFSGNYDFLSAIYRVRALPLTPGSTYFMSVRDGNVHYEIELGVTGNEAIKTNVGSFNTIVCRLRIKNNSQINGYGIKIYFSDDQRHVPVLITARHSAGEIRAELAGSEFVATPPVPPTPGPTPTAITPVTDPQRVITPPGRNGTAPAGGADSSSDTSGALGELPFKVGEQLNYQVFLPNITLPAATANFQVRARSKYFDHDGLLFTLSAQTSNALQALFVANDVVTSYVDPKTLLPFHTEFSFNEGRRRFASKLAINQDYGSAVTEKGDRIEIPVGTHDYLSFFYALRTFSLAPPRRSAISILVNNKPKTLLITAIRKENVQLGKQTIPAIQISLTTDDADSDKYQLRAWISDDSRRLPLRLTAVTQLGPLRADLAIIPVTRQ
;
A
#
# COMPACT_ATOMS: atom_id res chain seq x y z
N MET A 1 40.21 -34.67 30.31
CA MET A 1 41.36 -33.79 29.97
C MET A 1 40.93 -32.88 28.84
N ILE A 2 41.60 -31.74 28.64
CA ILE A 2 41.24 -30.67 27.67
C ILE A 2 39.95 -29.91 28.04
N GLN A 3 40.11 -28.64 28.38
CA GLN A 3 39.06 -27.62 28.43
C GLN A 3 39.12 -26.77 27.15
N GLY A 4 38.09 -25.98 26.88
CA GLY A 4 38.15 -24.84 25.95
C GLY A 4 37.07 -24.89 24.85
N VAL A 5 36.47 -23.78 24.42
CA VAL A 5 36.59 -22.39 24.91
C VAL A 5 35.19 -21.75 24.98
N ASN A 6 34.89 -21.12 26.11
CA ASN A 6 33.78 -20.19 26.27
C ASN A 6 34.34 -18.77 26.16
N GLN A 7 33.76 -17.90 25.32
CA GLN A 7 34.05 -16.45 25.36
C GLN A 7 32.76 -15.64 25.42
N ARG A 8 32.74 -14.66 26.33
CA ARG A 8 31.65 -13.71 26.56
C ARG A 8 32.00 -12.33 25.99
N LEU A 9 31.00 -11.46 25.91
CA LEU A 9 31.07 -10.14 25.27
C LEU A 9 31.77 -9.04 26.11
N LYS A 10 32.36 -8.06 25.38
CA LYS A 10 32.61 -6.64 25.77
C LYS A 10 33.68 -6.41 26.88
N PRO A 11 34.15 -5.15 27.12
CA PRO A 11 33.96 -3.87 26.37
C PRO A 11 35.30 -3.24 25.90
N PHE A 12 35.29 -2.03 25.29
CA PHE A 12 36.38 -1.03 25.45
C PHE A 12 35.94 0.43 25.15
N VAL A 13 36.73 1.40 25.63
CA VAL A 13 36.46 2.86 25.88
C VAL A 13 37.85 3.53 26.15
N ILE A 14 38.26 4.80 25.85
CA ILE A 14 37.62 6.13 25.73
C ILE A 14 38.57 7.20 25.06
N LEU A 15 38.08 8.43 24.76
CA LEU A 15 38.83 9.71 24.47
C LEU A 15 39.64 9.81 23.13
N SER A 16 40.19 10.97 22.68
CA SER A 16 40.52 12.30 23.31
C SER A 16 40.26 13.55 22.42
N SER A 17 40.73 14.76 22.79
CA SER A 17 40.37 16.09 22.22
C SER A 17 41.56 17.11 22.19
N PHE A 18 41.30 18.41 21.87
CA PHE A 18 42.21 19.60 21.72
C PHE A 18 42.87 19.78 20.32
N VAL A 19 43.27 20.97 19.78
CA VAL A 19 43.46 22.42 20.15
C VAL A 19 42.98 23.26 18.91
N LEU A 20 42.17 24.34 18.90
CA LEU A 20 42.11 25.72 19.47
C LEU A 20 42.90 26.84 18.72
N LEU A 21 42.19 27.89 18.26
CA LEU A 21 42.66 29.23 17.77
C LEU A 21 43.60 29.23 16.52
N ALA A 22 43.78 30.29 15.71
CA ALA A 22 43.23 31.65 15.57
C ALA A 22 43.54 32.17 14.13
N ALA A 23 43.12 33.36 13.65
CA ALA A 23 41.81 34.05 13.62
C ALA A 23 41.94 35.32 12.73
N LEU A 24 40.95 35.64 11.87
CA LEU A 24 40.86 36.92 11.13
C LEU A 24 39.39 37.22 10.75
N ALA A 25 39.00 38.49 10.69
CA ALA A 25 37.60 38.90 10.61
C ALA A 25 37.26 39.69 9.33
N VAL A 26 36.08 39.40 8.76
CA VAL A 26 35.26 40.39 8.03
C VAL A 26 33.82 40.26 8.53
N SER A 27 33.20 41.37 8.89
CA SER A 27 31.81 41.43 9.31
C SER A 27 30.87 41.35 8.11
N SER A 28 30.11 40.27 8.00
CA SER A 28 28.87 40.22 7.22
C SER A 28 27.72 40.10 8.22
N GLY A 29 27.01 41.21 8.45
CA GLY A 29 25.96 41.25 9.47
C GLY A 29 24.80 40.33 9.12
N SER A 30 24.30 39.59 10.12
CA SER A 30 23.03 38.88 10.01
C SER A 30 21.91 39.88 9.73
N GLN A 31 21.53 40.00 8.46
CA GLN A 31 20.34 40.71 8.02
C GLN A 31 19.10 39.98 8.56
N VAL A 32 18.74 40.29 9.81
CA VAL A 32 17.39 40.05 10.31
C VAL A 32 16.48 40.93 9.46
N VAL A 33 15.84 40.34 8.46
CA VAL A 33 14.92 41.04 7.56
C VAL A 33 13.65 41.36 8.34
N SER A 34 13.71 42.45 9.11
CA SER A 34 12.60 43.05 9.87
C SER A 34 11.61 43.73 8.93
N GLY A 35 11.00 42.94 8.05
CA GLY A 35 9.95 43.37 7.14
C GLY A 35 8.60 42.82 7.56
N GLN A 36 7.72 43.66 8.11
CA GLN A 36 6.29 43.39 8.06
C GLN A 36 5.80 43.58 6.62
N GLY A 37 6.06 42.56 5.79
CA GLY A 37 5.50 42.41 4.46
C GLY A 37 4.87 41.03 4.35
N SER A 38 3.65 40.96 3.84
CA SER A 38 3.04 39.70 3.42
C SER A 38 3.97 39.04 2.40
N GLN A 39 4.56 37.89 2.72
CA GLN A 39 5.35 37.11 1.77
C GLN A 39 4.45 36.79 0.57
N PRO A 40 4.70 37.39 -0.61
CA PRO A 40 3.75 37.35 -1.70
C PRO A 40 3.68 35.94 -2.26
N PHE A 41 2.47 35.43 -2.46
CA PHE A 41 2.25 34.25 -3.27
C PHE A 41 2.80 34.54 -4.68
N SER A 42 3.87 33.86 -5.07
CA SER A 42 4.36 33.94 -6.44
C SER A 42 3.25 33.44 -7.38
N PRO A 43 2.87 34.18 -8.43
CA PRO A 43 1.94 33.70 -9.45
C PRO A 43 2.64 32.82 -10.52
N ALA A 44 3.95 32.60 -10.39
CA ALA A 44 4.76 31.82 -11.33
C ALA A 44 5.04 30.33 -11.00
N PRO A 45 4.77 29.76 -9.80
CA PRO A 45 5.34 28.48 -9.40
C PRO A 45 4.77 27.30 -10.19
N TYR A 46 3.51 27.41 -10.64
CA TYR A 46 2.80 26.45 -11.47
C TYR A 46 1.70 27.18 -12.26
N ARG A 47 1.20 26.58 -13.34
CA ARG A 47 0.16 27.16 -14.19
C ARG A 47 -0.84 26.09 -14.62
N VAL A 48 -2.06 26.50 -14.98
CA VAL A 48 -3.09 25.60 -15.53
C VAL A 48 -2.55 24.88 -16.77
N GLY A 49 -2.81 23.57 -16.84
CA GLY A 49 -2.27 22.67 -17.85
C GLY A 49 -0.90 22.06 -17.49
N GLU A 50 -0.20 22.54 -16.46
CA GLU A 50 1.06 21.91 -16.04
C GLU A 50 0.82 20.47 -15.58
N ARG A 51 1.47 19.52 -16.27
CA ARG A 51 1.54 18.11 -15.90
C ARG A 51 2.97 17.75 -15.51
N LEU A 52 3.12 17.08 -14.36
CA LEU A 52 4.35 16.49 -13.87
C LEU A 52 4.14 14.99 -13.69
N THR A 53 4.99 14.14 -14.25
CA THR A 53 4.95 12.69 -14.03
C THR A 53 6.20 12.22 -13.29
N TYR A 54 6.08 11.14 -12.51
CA TYR A 54 7.16 10.59 -11.68
C TYR A 54 7.24 9.07 -11.79
N ASN A 55 8.46 8.55 -11.74
CA ASN A 55 8.74 7.14 -11.51
C ASN A 55 9.11 6.94 -10.04
N VAL A 56 8.33 6.14 -9.32
CA VAL A 56 8.62 5.74 -7.95
C VAL A 56 9.36 4.40 -7.98
N SER A 57 10.58 4.37 -7.47
CA SER A 57 11.28 3.13 -7.11
C SER A 57 11.20 2.87 -5.61
N PHE A 58 11.27 1.59 -5.23
CA PHE A 58 11.29 1.17 -3.83
C PHE A 58 12.22 -0.02 -3.67
N SER A 59 13.27 0.10 -2.85
CA SER A 59 14.25 -0.97 -2.66
C SER A 59 14.81 -1.44 -4.02
N ASN A 60 14.76 -2.74 -4.32
CA ASN A 60 15.16 -3.31 -5.61
C ASN A 60 14.14 -3.13 -6.76
N PHE A 61 12.95 -2.57 -6.49
CA PHE A 61 11.92 -2.32 -7.50
C PHE A 61 12.17 -0.97 -8.20
N VAL A 62 12.84 -1.00 -9.36
CA VAL A 62 13.20 0.20 -10.16
C VAL A 62 11.97 1.00 -10.63
N SER A 63 10.83 0.34 -10.79
CA SER A 63 9.54 0.97 -11.07
C SER A 63 8.47 0.25 -10.26
N ALA A 64 8.13 0.81 -9.09
CA ALA A 64 7.08 0.34 -8.20
C ALA A 64 5.75 1.04 -8.49
N ALA A 65 5.78 2.36 -8.73
CA ALA A 65 4.61 3.15 -9.09
C ALA A 65 4.93 4.29 -10.08
N HIS A 66 3.89 4.79 -10.73
CA HIS A 66 3.87 6.08 -11.42
C HIS A 66 3.01 7.06 -10.61
N ILE A 67 3.38 8.34 -10.62
CA ILE A 67 2.55 9.44 -10.11
C ILE A 67 2.38 10.46 -11.24
N GLU A 68 1.16 10.95 -11.45
CA GLU A 68 0.87 12.13 -12.29
C GLU A 68 0.32 13.24 -11.39
N LEU A 69 0.89 14.45 -11.46
CA LEU A 69 0.34 15.66 -10.85
C LEU A 69 -0.09 16.62 -11.97
N LEU A 70 -1.30 17.16 -11.89
CA LEU A 70 -1.90 17.99 -12.92
C LEU A 70 -2.60 19.22 -12.33
N VAL A 71 -2.25 20.41 -12.82
CA VAL A 71 -2.98 21.66 -12.54
C VAL A 71 -4.16 21.74 -13.51
N ALA A 72 -5.24 21.04 -13.18
CA ALA A 72 -6.31 20.68 -14.11
C ALA A 72 -7.20 21.84 -14.58
N GLY A 73 -7.24 22.96 -13.87
CA GLY A 73 -8.04 24.12 -14.26
C GLY A 73 -8.08 25.24 -13.22
N ARG A 74 -8.59 26.40 -13.63
CA ARG A 74 -9.09 27.46 -12.74
C ARG A 74 -10.52 27.80 -13.15
N GLY A 75 -11.40 28.04 -12.18
CA GLY A 75 -12.79 28.39 -12.41
C GLY A 75 -13.56 28.59 -11.11
N ASN A 76 -14.87 28.80 -11.19
CA ASN A 76 -15.71 28.77 -10.00
C ASN A 76 -16.04 27.32 -9.63
N PHE A 77 -15.57 26.87 -8.47
CA PHE A 77 -15.85 25.57 -7.89
C PHE A 77 -16.49 25.76 -6.51
N PHE A 78 -17.65 25.14 -6.27
CA PHE A 78 -18.40 25.24 -5.01
C PHE A 78 -18.68 26.69 -4.56
N GLY A 79 -18.89 27.61 -5.52
CA GLY A 79 -19.14 29.03 -5.28
C GLY A 79 -17.88 29.90 -5.19
N ARG A 80 -16.67 29.34 -5.14
CA ARG A 80 -15.40 30.06 -5.02
C ARG A 80 -14.57 30.01 -6.30
N ASP A 81 -13.88 31.09 -6.65
CA ASP A 81 -12.76 31.02 -7.61
C ASP A 81 -11.64 30.16 -7.01
N ALA A 82 -11.17 29.17 -7.77
CA ALA A 82 -10.27 28.13 -7.30
C ALA A 82 -9.43 27.53 -8.42
N ILE A 83 -8.23 27.07 -8.06
CA ILE A 83 -7.42 26.18 -8.89
C ILE A 83 -7.75 24.73 -8.48
N GLN A 84 -8.11 23.89 -9.45
CA GLN A 84 -8.24 22.45 -9.25
C GLN A 84 -6.87 21.79 -9.48
N LEU A 85 -6.31 21.21 -8.44
CA LEU A 85 -5.16 20.32 -8.51
C LEU A 85 -5.65 18.87 -8.54
N LYS A 86 -4.99 18.02 -9.33
CA LYS A 86 -5.17 16.56 -9.33
C LYS A 86 -3.83 15.87 -9.11
N GLY A 87 -3.87 14.76 -8.39
CA GLY A 87 -2.77 13.81 -8.27
C GLY A 87 -3.30 12.40 -8.50
N HIS A 88 -2.71 11.66 -9.42
CA HIS A 88 -2.96 10.24 -9.65
C HIS A 88 -1.73 9.44 -9.18
N ILE A 89 -1.93 8.29 -8.57
CA ILE A 89 -0.86 7.33 -8.28
C ILE A 89 -1.31 5.91 -8.61
N GLU A 90 -0.52 5.22 -9.42
CA GLU A 90 -0.73 3.82 -9.75
C GLU A 90 0.54 2.96 -9.66
N THR A 91 0.40 1.72 -9.20
CA THR A 91 1.49 0.74 -9.16
C THR A 91 1.66 0.02 -10.51
N THR A 92 2.89 -0.06 -11.01
CA THR A 92 3.16 -0.48 -12.39
C THR A 92 3.03 -1.99 -12.58
N GLY A 93 2.86 -2.46 -13.82
CA GLY A 93 2.43 -3.83 -14.14
C GLY A 93 3.28 -4.99 -13.60
N MET A 94 4.54 -4.77 -13.21
CA MET A 94 5.38 -5.79 -12.56
C MET A 94 5.18 -5.87 -11.03
N VAL A 95 4.59 -4.82 -10.43
CA VAL A 95 4.36 -4.65 -8.98
C VAL A 95 2.85 -4.67 -8.64
N ASN A 96 1.99 -4.43 -9.63
CA ASN A 96 0.53 -4.52 -9.55
C ASN A 96 0.04 -5.89 -8.99
N ALA A 97 0.69 -7.00 -9.38
CA ALA A 97 0.41 -8.35 -8.88
C ALA A 97 1.07 -8.67 -7.52
N ALA A 98 1.50 -7.65 -6.75
CA ALA A 98 2.56 -7.83 -5.76
C ALA A 98 2.58 -6.88 -4.55
N LEU A 99 2.22 -5.61 -4.72
CA LEU A 99 2.08 -4.59 -3.65
C LEU A 99 0.72 -3.86 -3.73
N PHE A 100 -0.26 -4.58 -4.27
CA PHE A 100 -1.55 -4.10 -4.78
C PHE A 100 -1.47 -3.23 -6.00
N ALA A 101 -2.54 -3.30 -6.80
CA ALA A 101 -2.95 -2.20 -7.64
C ALA A 101 -3.37 -1.04 -6.72
N VAL A 102 -2.46 -0.12 -6.47
CA VAL A 102 -2.85 1.26 -6.15
C VAL A 102 -3.35 1.89 -7.45
N ASN A 103 -4.45 2.63 -7.41
CA ASN A 103 -4.93 3.47 -8.51
C ASN A 103 -5.75 4.63 -7.94
N ASN A 104 -5.09 5.48 -7.14
CA ASN A 104 -5.76 6.48 -6.32
C ASN A 104 -5.75 7.84 -7.00
N ASP A 105 -6.92 8.50 -7.08
CA ASP A 105 -6.99 9.92 -7.41
C ASP A 105 -7.12 10.77 -6.15
N TYR A 106 -6.42 11.89 -6.14
CA TYR A 106 -6.50 12.96 -5.16
C TYR A 106 -6.89 14.22 -5.93
N ILE A 107 -7.94 14.92 -5.50
CA ILE A 107 -8.37 16.19 -6.10
C ILE A 107 -8.45 17.21 -4.97
N THR A 108 -7.81 18.35 -5.10
CA THR A 108 -7.91 19.44 -4.11
C THR A 108 -8.16 20.78 -4.79
N TYR A 109 -9.06 21.55 -4.21
CA TYR A 109 -9.47 22.87 -4.70
C TYR A 109 -8.84 23.91 -3.79
N ILE A 110 -7.84 24.62 -4.32
CA ILE A 110 -7.09 25.64 -3.59
C ILE A 110 -7.52 27.05 -4.01
N ASP A 111 -7.48 27.95 -3.03
CA ASP A 111 -7.64 29.38 -3.25
C ASP A 111 -6.50 29.92 -4.14
N PRO A 112 -6.76 30.67 -5.24
CA PRO A 112 -5.72 31.09 -6.18
C PRO A 112 -4.75 32.15 -5.65
N VAL A 113 -4.99 32.71 -4.45
CA VAL A 113 -4.18 33.79 -3.86
C VAL A 113 -3.45 33.31 -2.60
N SER A 114 -4.08 32.47 -1.76
CA SER A 114 -3.39 31.88 -0.60
C SER A 114 -2.79 30.50 -0.85
N GLY A 115 -3.29 29.75 -1.84
CA GLY A 115 -2.94 28.33 -2.04
C GLY A 115 -3.43 27.41 -0.92
N THR A 116 -4.31 27.89 -0.02
CA THR A 116 -4.96 27.06 1.00
C THR A 116 -6.10 26.25 0.37
N PRO A 117 -6.24 24.94 0.67
CA PRO A 117 -7.39 24.18 0.20
C PRO A 117 -8.66 24.65 0.90
N PHE A 118 -9.81 24.48 0.24
CA PHE A 118 -11.12 24.56 0.89
C PHE A 118 -11.94 23.27 0.75
N ARG A 119 -11.60 22.40 -0.21
CA ARG A 119 -12.16 21.06 -0.34
C ARG A 119 -11.12 20.09 -0.93
N GLY A 120 -10.97 18.92 -0.32
CA GLY A 120 -10.23 17.78 -0.85
C GLY A 120 -11.17 16.61 -1.16
N GLN A 121 -10.80 15.78 -2.13
CA GLN A 121 -11.44 14.52 -2.47
C GLN A 121 -10.38 13.45 -2.71
N GLN A 122 -10.64 12.23 -2.26
CA GLN A 122 -9.76 11.08 -2.40
C GLN A 122 -10.59 9.92 -2.96
N ILE A 123 -10.31 9.49 -4.20
CA ILE A 123 -10.89 8.30 -4.80
C ILE A 123 -9.83 7.21 -4.70
N LEU A 124 -9.77 6.56 -3.53
CA LEU A 124 -8.84 5.48 -3.25
C LEU A 124 -9.38 4.20 -3.87
N ARG A 125 -8.73 3.68 -4.92
CA ARG A 125 -9.11 2.42 -5.57
C ARG A 125 -8.16 1.32 -5.11
N ALA A 126 -8.42 0.79 -3.93
CA ALA A 126 -7.84 -0.49 -3.54
C ALA A 126 -8.57 -1.61 -4.31
N ALA A 127 -7.90 -2.73 -4.59
CA ALA A 127 -8.47 -3.79 -5.42
C ALA A 127 -9.76 -4.44 -4.86
N SER A 128 -10.11 -4.21 -3.59
CA SER A 128 -11.40 -4.62 -3.01
C SER A 128 -12.45 -3.52 -2.90
N ARG A 129 -12.03 -2.25 -2.89
CA ARG A 129 -12.91 -1.12 -2.54
C ARG A 129 -12.41 0.16 -3.20
N THR A 130 -13.29 0.74 -4.03
CA THR A 130 -13.27 2.18 -4.28
C THR A 130 -13.85 2.88 -3.04
N SER A 131 -13.03 3.69 -2.38
CA SER A 131 -13.48 4.63 -1.34
C SER A 131 -13.40 6.04 -1.92
N ASP A 132 -14.54 6.70 -2.06
CA ASP A 132 -14.61 8.14 -2.35
C ASP A 132 -14.87 8.88 -1.03
N THR A 133 -13.89 9.67 -0.60
CA THR A 133 -13.96 10.46 0.63
C THR A 133 -13.64 11.93 0.33
N SER A 134 -14.55 12.83 0.72
CA SER A 134 -14.33 14.28 0.62
C SER A 134 -14.20 14.93 1.98
N ALA A 135 -13.25 15.84 2.12
CA ALA A 135 -13.03 16.65 3.32
C ALA A 135 -13.13 18.14 3.00
N ASP A 136 -13.93 18.88 3.76
CA ASP A 136 -14.04 20.33 3.64
C ASP A 136 -13.13 21.04 4.66
N PHE A 137 -12.40 22.03 4.17
CA PHE A 137 -11.45 22.81 4.95
C PHE A 137 -12.07 24.19 5.24
N ASN A 138 -12.78 24.28 6.38
CA ASN A 138 -13.40 25.51 6.87
C ASN A 138 -12.35 26.51 7.36
N GLN A 139 -11.70 27.22 6.42
CA GLN A 139 -10.63 28.18 6.69
C GLN A 139 -10.70 29.41 5.76
N PRO A 140 -10.05 30.54 6.13
CA PRO A 140 -10.13 31.79 5.39
C PRO A 140 -9.68 31.70 3.92
N ALA A 141 -10.13 32.68 3.13
CA ALA A 141 -9.83 32.85 1.72
C ALA A 141 -8.83 34.01 1.49
N GLY A 142 -8.12 33.96 0.36
CA GLY A 142 -7.22 35.02 -0.10
C GLY A 142 -6.22 35.52 0.96
N VAL A 143 -5.93 36.83 0.94
CA VAL A 143 -4.89 37.44 1.79
C VAL A 143 -5.15 37.25 3.30
N ALA A 144 -6.42 37.12 3.73
CA ALA A 144 -6.75 36.84 5.13
C ALA A 144 -6.26 35.45 5.60
N ALA A 145 -6.08 34.48 4.69
CA ALA A 145 -5.50 33.18 4.99
C ALA A 145 -3.96 33.19 5.09
N LEU A 146 -3.30 34.25 4.62
CA LEU A 146 -1.83 34.37 4.60
C LEU A 146 -1.24 34.93 5.91
N LEU A 147 -2.06 35.37 6.86
CA LEU A 147 -1.61 35.94 8.14
C LEU A 147 -0.89 34.89 9.00
N PRO A 148 0.45 34.99 9.22
CA PRO A 148 1.19 34.02 10.02
C PRO A 148 0.86 34.17 11.51
N GLN A 149 0.79 33.07 12.25
CA GLN A 149 0.73 33.13 13.71
C GLN A 149 2.12 33.36 14.32
N ARG A 150 3.18 32.90 13.66
CA ARG A 150 4.60 33.08 14.03
C ARG A 150 5.49 33.16 12.78
N THR A 151 6.73 33.62 12.95
CA THR A 151 7.74 33.66 11.89
C THR A 151 8.00 32.25 11.34
N GLY A 152 7.82 32.07 10.03
CA GLY A 152 7.99 30.78 9.34
C GLY A 152 6.79 29.83 9.43
N GLU A 153 5.73 30.18 10.15
CA GLU A 153 4.53 29.34 10.33
C GLU A 153 3.40 29.76 9.40
N PHE A 154 2.87 28.82 8.61
CA PHE A 154 1.73 29.09 7.73
C PHE A 154 0.39 28.81 8.41
N SER A 155 -0.50 29.79 8.35
CA SER A 155 -1.91 29.57 8.65
C SER A 155 -2.57 28.64 7.62
N GLY A 156 -3.57 27.90 8.10
CA GLY A 156 -4.30 26.90 7.32
C GLY A 156 -3.87 25.45 7.59
N ASN A 157 -4.82 24.54 7.40
CA ASN A 157 -4.60 23.11 7.27
C ASN A 157 -4.50 22.79 5.77
N TYR A 158 -3.56 21.95 5.39
CA TYR A 158 -3.37 21.49 4.00
C TYR A 158 -3.67 19.98 3.92
N ASP A 159 -3.99 19.47 2.73
CA ASP A 159 -3.80 18.05 2.40
C ASP A 159 -2.40 17.85 1.77
N PHE A 160 -1.95 16.62 1.54
CA PHE A 160 -0.61 16.38 0.99
C PHE A 160 -0.38 17.01 -0.40
N LEU A 161 -1.41 17.14 -1.23
CA LEU A 161 -1.32 17.65 -2.60
C LEU A 161 -1.25 19.19 -2.60
N SER A 162 -2.13 19.86 -1.88
CA SER A 162 -2.05 21.31 -1.63
C SER A 162 -0.80 21.69 -0.85
N ALA A 163 -0.31 20.83 0.05
CA ALA A 163 0.94 21.06 0.78
C ALA A 163 2.16 21.12 -0.13
N ILE A 164 2.36 20.15 -1.04
CA ILE A 164 3.52 20.18 -1.95
C ILE A 164 3.43 21.40 -2.90
N TYR A 165 2.25 21.73 -3.43
CA TYR A 165 2.06 22.93 -4.25
C TYR A 165 2.22 24.24 -3.45
N ARG A 166 1.87 24.27 -2.15
CA ARG A 166 2.16 25.41 -1.25
C ARG A 166 3.67 25.59 -1.07
N VAL A 167 4.44 24.52 -0.91
CA VAL A 167 5.92 24.58 -0.79
C VAL A 167 6.57 25.15 -2.05
N ARG A 168 6.04 24.84 -3.25
CA ARG A 168 6.53 25.43 -4.52
C ARG A 168 6.39 26.96 -4.57
N ALA A 169 5.44 27.53 -3.84
CA ALA A 169 5.20 28.97 -3.79
C ALA A 169 6.05 29.72 -2.75
N LEU A 170 6.97 29.04 -2.06
CA LEU A 170 7.82 29.63 -1.02
C LEU A 170 9.18 30.09 -1.57
N PRO A 171 9.82 31.11 -0.97
CA PRO A 171 11.21 31.45 -1.27
C PRO A 171 12.14 30.42 -0.59
N LEU A 172 12.52 29.36 -1.31
CA LEU A 172 13.32 28.25 -0.76
C LEU A 172 14.81 28.61 -0.55
N THR A 173 15.08 29.67 0.22
CA THR A 173 16.44 30.13 0.53
C THR A 173 17.11 29.19 1.54
N PRO A 174 18.32 28.65 1.27
CA PRO A 174 19.05 27.80 2.22
C PRO A 174 19.18 28.42 3.62
N GLY A 175 19.00 27.59 4.66
CA GLY A 175 18.93 28.01 6.06
C GLY A 175 17.52 28.37 6.55
N SER A 176 16.55 28.59 5.64
CA SER A 176 15.15 28.85 6.01
C SER A 176 14.49 27.61 6.60
N THR A 177 13.56 27.79 7.53
CA THR A 177 12.70 26.72 8.06
C THR A 177 11.25 27.16 8.04
N TYR A 178 10.37 26.27 7.58
CA TYR A 178 8.93 26.49 7.47
C TYR A 178 8.14 25.49 8.29
N PHE A 179 6.99 25.93 8.80
CA PHE A 179 6.05 25.09 9.55
C PHE A 179 4.66 25.12 8.92
N MET A 180 4.02 23.95 8.81
CA MET A 180 2.67 23.83 8.25
C MET A 180 1.92 22.63 8.84
N SER A 181 0.61 22.77 8.98
CA SER A 181 -0.28 21.70 9.42
C SER A 181 -0.85 20.96 8.22
N VAL A 182 -0.55 19.66 8.09
CA VAL A 182 -1.16 18.79 7.07
C VAL A 182 -2.14 17.82 7.72
N ARG A 183 -3.24 17.51 7.04
CA ARG A 183 -4.25 16.55 7.48
C ARG A 183 -4.49 15.49 6.42
N ASP A 184 -4.66 14.25 6.85
CA ASP A 184 -5.16 13.15 6.04
C ASP A 184 -6.21 12.37 6.83
N GLY A 185 -7.45 12.38 6.34
CA GLY A 185 -8.63 11.95 7.11
C GLY A 185 -8.70 12.62 8.50
N ASN A 186 -8.59 11.81 9.55
CA ASN A 186 -8.56 12.24 10.96
C ASN A 186 -7.13 12.41 11.52
N VAL A 187 -6.08 12.16 10.74
CA VAL A 187 -4.68 12.26 11.17
C VAL A 187 -4.14 13.65 10.86
N HIS A 188 -3.44 14.24 11.82
CA HIS A 188 -2.78 15.55 11.68
C HIS A 188 -1.26 15.38 11.74
N TYR A 189 -0.54 16.12 10.91
CA TYR A 189 0.92 16.11 10.80
C TYR A 189 1.46 17.53 10.95
N GLU A 190 2.27 17.77 11.98
CA GLU A 190 2.99 19.02 12.20
C GLU A 190 4.29 19.01 11.41
N ILE A 191 4.26 19.51 10.17
CA ILE A 191 5.41 19.51 9.28
C ILE A 191 6.37 20.65 9.64
N GLU A 192 7.65 20.30 9.68
CA GLU A 192 8.82 21.17 9.72
C GLU A 192 9.64 20.91 8.45
N LEU A 193 9.78 21.91 7.59
CA LEU A 193 10.52 21.85 6.33
C LEU A 193 11.75 22.75 6.43
N GLY A 194 12.93 22.16 6.64
CA GLY A 194 14.20 22.89 6.66
C GLY A 194 14.87 22.90 5.29
N VAL A 195 15.20 24.08 4.76
CA VAL A 195 15.94 24.23 3.50
C VAL A 195 17.44 24.10 3.79
N THR A 196 18.11 23.08 3.25
CA THR A 196 19.45 22.66 3.72
C THR A 196 20.63 23.00 2.79
N GLY A 197 20.38 23.41 1.55
CA GLY A 197 21.42 23.71 0.56
C GLY A 197 20.97 23.33 -0.86
N ASN A 198 21.91 23.22 -1.79
CA ASN A 198 21.64 22.90 -3.19
C ASN A 198 22.42 21.64 -3.62
N GLU A 199 21.82 20.81 -4.47
CA GLU A 199 22.40 19.54 -4.98
C GLU A 199 22.03 19.39 -6.46
N ALA A 200 22.94 18.91 -7.30
CA ALA A 200 22.69 18.69 -8.72
C ALA A 200 22.10 17.30 -8.94
N ILE A 201 20.82 17.22 -9.34
CA ILE A 201 20.10 15.95 -9.51
C ILE A 201 19.95 15.65 -11.00
N LYS A 202 20.45 14.47 -11.41
CA LYS A 202 20.22 13.92 -12.74
C LYS A 202 19.08 12.90 -12.68
N THR A 203 18.16 13.04 -13.61
CA THR A 203 16.98 12.17 -13.81
C THR A 203 17.03 11.54 -15.21
N ASN A 204 16.03 10.70 -15.55
CA ASN A 204 15.82 10.24 -16.92
C ASN A 204 15.43 11.37 -17.91
N VAL A 205 14.86 12.49 -17.46
CA VAL A 205 14.42 13.61 -18.33
C VAL A 205 15.37 14.81 -18.36
N GLY A 206 16.38 14.86 -17.49
CA GLY A 206 17.37 15.94 -17.50
C GLY A 206 18.20 16.05 -16.22
N SER A 207 19.19 16.95 -16.26
CA SER A 207 19.95 17.37 -15.08
C SER A 207 19.41 18.71 -14.59
N PHE A 208 19.14 18.80 -13.29
CA PHE A 208 18.58 19.97 -12.62
C PHE A 208 19.53 20.43 -11.50
N ASN A 209 19.76 21.73 -11.41
CA ASN A 209 20.13 22.33 -10.12
C ASN A 209 18.91 22.26 -9.23
N THR A 210 19.06 21.78 -7.99
CA THR A 210 17.94 21.63 -7.05
C THR A 210 18.26 22.16 -5.67
N ILE A 211 17.23 22.62 -4.98
CA ILE A 211 17.23 23.06 -3.59
C ILE A 211 16.76 21.89 -2.71
N VAL A 212 17.59 21.51 -1.75
CA VAL A 212 17.39 20.33 -0.89
C VAL A 212 16.63 20.71 0.37
N CYS A 213 15.35 20.38 0.42
CA CYS A 213 14.52 20.52 1.61
C CYS A 213 14.46 19.20 2.39
N ARG A 214 14.60 19.26 3.72
CA ARG A 214 14.42 18.12 4.63
C ARG A 214 13.09 18.23 5.34
N LEU A 215 12.27 17.19 5.24
CA LEU A 215 10.99 17.11 5.90
C LEU A 215 11.15 16.45 7.28
N ARG A 216 10.49 17.02 8.28
CA ARG A 216 10.34 16.46 9.62
C ARG A 216 8.89 16.60 10.04
N ILE A 217 8.41 15.69 10.88
CA ILE A 217 7.05 15.71 11.44
C ILE A 217 7.18 15.74 12.96
N LYS A 218 6.89 16.89 13.59
CA LYS A 218 7.13 17.10 15.03
C LYS A 218 6.37 16.11 15.90
N ASN A 219 5.10 15.88 15.55
CA ASN A 219 4.21 14.97 16.26
C ASN A 219 4.32 13.49 15.82
N ASN A 220 5.30 13.12 14.97
CA ASN A 220 5.55 11.72 14.59
C ASN A 220 7.06 11.39 14.47
N SER A 221 7.62 10.84 15.54
CA SER A 221 9.03 10.44 15.62
C SER A 221 9.41 9.24 14.74
N GLN A 222 8.46 8.39 14.36
CA GLN A 222 8.73 7.24 13.47
C GLN A 222 9.00 7.72 12.04
N ILE A 223 8.16 8.59 11.48
CA ILE A 223 8.33 9.13 10.13
C ILE A 223 9.63 9.98 10.02
N ASN A 224 10.04 10.64 11.11
CA ASN A 224 11.36 11.31 11.17
C ASN A 224 12.54 10.35 10.96
N GLY A 225 12.39 9.06 11.30
CA GLY A 225 13.38 8.02 11.06
C GLY A 225 13.64 7.77 9.57
N TYR A 226 12.65 8.03 8.71
CA TYR A 226 12.80 7.88 7.25
C TYR A 226 13.68 8.98 6.62
N GLY A 227 14.02 10.04 7.36
CA GLY A 227 14.97 11.07 6.90
C GLY A 227 14.58 11.76 5.59
N ILE A 228 13.28 12.00 5.38
CA ILE A 228 12.69 12.41 4.11
C ILE A 228 13.35 13.68 3.55
N LYS A 229 13.76 13.62 2.27
CA LYS A 229 14.22 14.78 1.48
C LYS A 229 13.28 15.03 0.31
N ILE A 230 13.11 16.31 -0.03
CA ILE A 230 12.50 16.77 -1.28
C ILE A 230 13.48 17.71 -1.97
N TYR A 231 13.72 17.46 -3.25
CA TYR A 231 14.61 18.21 -4.12
C TYR A 231 13.76 18.99 -5.11
N PHE A 232 13.68 20.31 -4.95
CA PHE A 232 12.91 21.20 -5.83
C PHE A 232 13.84 21.87 -6.85
N SER A 233 13.40 22.14 -8.09
CA SER A 233 14.24 22.84 -9.07
C SER A 233 14.64 24.23 -8.58
N ASP A 234 15.89 24.61 -8.86
CA ASP A 234 16.46 25.94 -8.57
C ASP A 234 16.00 26.96 -9.64
N ASP A 235 14.69 27.05 -9.83
CA ASP A 235 14.00 27.98 -10.73
C ASP A 235 12.68 28.48 -10.10
N GLN A 236 12.05 29.49 -10.69
CA GLN A 236 10.82 30.10 -10.15
C GLN A 236 9.61 29.15 -10.05
N ARG A 237 9.71 27.91 -10.56
CA ARG A 237 8.66 26.89 -10.51
C ARG A 237 8.79 25.95 -9.31
N HIS A 238 10.00 25.82 -8.76
CA HIS A 238 10.35 24.87 -7.70
C HIS A 238 9.73 23.49 -7.96
N VAL A 239 9.82 22.97 -9.18
CA VAL A 239 9.28 21.65 -9.56
C VAL A 239 9.93 20.59 -8.67
N PRO A 240 9.18 19.70 -7.99
CA PRO A 240 9.78 18.57 -7.30
C PRO A 240 10.49 17.69 -8.34
N VAL A 241 11.82 17.58 -8.28
CA VAL A 241 12.65 16.77 -9.19
C VAL A 241 12.88 15.38 -8.61
N LEU A 242 13.04 15.27 -7.29
CA LEU A 242 13.24 14.01 -6.60
C LEU A 242 12.67 14.09 -5.17
N ILE A 243 12.01 13.03 -4.70
CA ILE A 243 11.68 12.81 -3.29
C ILE A 243 12.35 11.51 -2.85
N THR A 244 13.02 11.50 -1.70
CA THR A 244 13.59 10.26 -1.13
C THR A 244 13.18 10.05 0.33
N ALA A 245 12.95 8.79 0.70
CA ALA A 245 12.61 8.36 2.05
C ALA A 245 13.22 6.99 2.36
N ARG A 246 13.86 6.84 3.52
CA ARG A 246 14.52 5.59 3.96
C ARG A 246 13.63 4.82 4.92
N HIS A 247 12.61 4.17 4.37
CA HIS A 247 11.74 3.26 5.11
C HIS A 247 12.54 2.02 5.57
N SER A 248 12.14 1.37 6.67
CA SER A 248 12.90 0.23 7.21
C SER A 248 13.00 -0.96 6.25
N ALA A 249 12.04 -1.11 5.34
CA ALA A 249 12.02 -2.12 4.28
C ALA A 249 12.70 -1.68 2.95
N GLY A 250 13.22 -0.45 2.85
CA GLY A 250 13.97 0.02 1.68
C GLY A 250 13.91 1.52 1.41
N GLU A 251 14.81 2.03 0.57
CA GLU A 251 14.72 3.42 0.09
C GLU A 251 13.59 3.55 -0.95
N ILE A 252 12.67 4.49 -0.71
CA ILE A 252 11.67 4.97 -1.66
C ILE A 252 12.28 6.18 -2.38
N ARG A 253 12.18 6.23 -3.71
CA ARG A 253 12.62 7.37 -4.53
C ARG A 253 11.56 7.70 -5.58
N ALA A 254 10.93 8.86 -5.51
CA ALA A 254 10.05 9.36 -6.57
C ALA A 254 10.81 10.38 -7.41
N GLU A 255 11.23 9.98 -8.62
CA GLU A 255 12.05 10.77 -9.54
C GLU A 255 11.18 11.34 -10.67
N LEU A 256 11.38 12.63 -11.00
CA LEU A 256 10.64 13.31 -12.07
C LEU A 256 10.91 12.63 -13.42
N ALA A 257 9.84 12.15 -14.05
CA ALA A 257 9.83 11.38 -15.29
C ALA A 257 9.20 12.14 -16.48
N GLY A 258 8.66 13.34 -16.25
CA GLY A 258 8.10 14.22 -17.27
C GLY A 258 7.63 15.55 -16.69
N SER A 259 7.74 16.63 -17.47
CA SER A 259 7.23 17.96 -17.11
C SER A 259 6.81 18.68 -18.39
N GLU A 260 5.51 18.93 -18.56
CA GLU A 260 4.91 19.42 -19.81
C GLU A 260 3.65 20.25 -19.55
N PHE A 261 3.07 20.81 -20.63
CA PHE A 261 1.79 21.52 -20.60
C PHE A 261 0.77 20.81 -21.49
N VAL A 262 -0.33 20.37 -20.87
CA VAL A 262 -1.45 19.68 -21.52
C VAL A 262 -2.62 20.65 -21.69
N ALA A 263 -3.28 20.62 -22.84
CA ALA A 263 -4.50 21.40 -23.07
C ALA A 263 -5.65 20.86 -22.18
N THR A 264 -6.02 21.63 -21.16
CA THR A 264 -7.14 21.30 -20.25
C THR A 264 -8.47 21.77 -20.83
N PRO A 265 -9.53 20.92 -20.85
CA PRO A 265 -10.85 21.33 -21.31
C PRO A 265 -11.44 22.42 -20.39
N PRO A 266 -12.21 23.38 -20.94
CA PRO A 266 -12.84 24.42 -20.12
C PRO A 266 -13.82 23.80 -19.12
N VAL A 267 -13.78 24.27 -17.87
CA VAL A 267 -14.70 23.84 -16.81
C VAL A 267 -16.13 24.17 -17.23
N PRO A 268 -17.07 23.20 -17.29
CA PRO A 268 -18.45 23.48 -17.63
C PRO A 268 -19.06 24.49 -16.64
N PRO A 269 -19.81 25.50 -17.12
CA PRO A 269 -20.50 26.42 -16.21
C PRO A 269 -21.51 25.65 -15.36
N THR A 270 -21.40 25.78 -14.04
CA THR A 270 -22.33 25.15 -13.09
C THR A 270 -23.77 25.58 -13.42
N PRO A 271 -24.72 24.63 -13.60
CA PRO A 271 -26.13 24.98 -13.71
C PRO A 271 -26.56 25.80 -12.49
N GLY A 272 -27.17 26.95 -12.71
CA GLY A 272 -27.72 27.78 -11.63
C GLY A 272 -28.77 26.99 -10.81
N PRO A 273 -28.98 27.33 -9.53
CA PRO A 273 -29.94 26.62 -8.70
C PRO A 273 -31.34 26.71 -9.32
N THR A 274 -31.88 25.58 -9.78
CA THR A 274 -33.27 25.47 -10.23
C THR A 274 -34.18 25.93 -9.09
N PRO A 275 -35.04 26.95 -9.29
CA PRO A 275 -35.92 27.41 -8.22
C PRO A 275 -36.86 26.29 -7.77
N THR A 276 -36.78 25.90 -6.50
CA THR A 276 -37.71 24.95 -5.90
C THR A 276 -39.11 25.55 -5.95
N ALA A 277 -39.99 24.99 -6.79
CA ALA A 277 -41.38 25.42 -6.86
C ALA A 277 -42.06 25.22 -5.50
N ILE A 278 -42.61 26.29 -4.93
CA ILE A 278 -43.29 26.25 -3.64
C ILE A 278 -44.68 25.68 -3.85
N THR A 279 -44.86 24.39 -3.62
CA THR A 279 -46.19 23.75 -3.61
C THR A 279 -46.99 24.26 -2.40
N PRO A 280 -48.20 24.83 -2.58
CA PRO A 280 -49.04 25.24 -1.46
C PRO A 280 -49.49 24.05 -0.62
N VAL A 281 -49.62 24.26 0.69
CA VAL A 281 -50.23 23.28 1.60
C VAL A 281 -51.75 23.36 1.47
N THR A 282 -52.42 22.22 1.32
CA THR A 282 -53.88 22.09 1.42
C THR A 282 -54.27 21.06 2.47
N ASP A 283 -55.22 21.44 3.32
CA ASP A 283 -55.69 20.69 4.49
C ASP A 283 -56.59 19.48 4.09
N PRO A 284 -56.75 18.43 4.93
CA PRO A 284 -57.31 17.16 4.49
C PRO A 284 -58.81 17.00 4.77
N GLN A 285 -59.58 16.51 3.78
CA GLN A 285 -60.69 15.56 4.02
C GLN A 285 -61.33 15.03 2.73
N ARG A 286 -61.45 13.71 2.58
CA ARG A 286 -62.72 12.95 2.78
C ARG A 286 -62.57 11.50 2.28
N VAL A 287 -63.13 10.54 3.04
CA VAL A 287 -63.17 9.11 2.70
C VAL A 287 -64.34 8.80 1.75
N ILE A 288 -64.08 8.04 0.68
CA ILE A 288 -65.08 7.23 -0.04
C ILE A 288 -64.40 5.93 -0.52
N THR A 289 -65.10 4.80 -0.43
CA THR A 289 -64.67 3.45 -0.86
C THR A 289 -65.89 2.66 -1.38
N PRO A 290 -65.70 1.48 -2.00
CA PRO A 290 -65.45 1.22 -3.42
C PRO A 290 -66.78 0.97 -4.22
N PRO A 291 -66.76 0.43 -5.45
CA PRO A 291 -66.70 -1.03 -5.64
C PRO A 291 -65.80 -1.49 -6.81
N GLY A 292 -65.44 -2.78 -6.84
CA GLY A 292 -64.64 -3.39 -7.92
C GLY A 292 -65.36 -4.52 -8.66
N ARG A 293 -64.75 -5.05 -9.74
CA ARG A 293 -65.16 -6.32 -10.36
C ARG A 293 -64.02 -7.03 -11.12
N ASN A 294 -64.22 -8.33 -11.35
CA ASN A 294 -63.19 -9.33 -11.69
C ASN A 294 -62.85 -9.43 -13.19
N GLY A 295 -61.70 -10.07 -13.48
CA GLY A 295 -61.34 -10.63 -14.79
C GLY A 295 -60.22 -9.87 -15.51
N THR A 296 -59.23 -10.50 -16.16
CA THR A 296 -58.95 -11.94 -16.37
C THR A 296 -57.44 -12.13 -16.65
N ALA A 297 -56.89 -13.29 -16.32
CA ALA A 297 -55.53 -13.69 -16.73
C ALA A 297 -55.50 -14.16 -18.20
N PRO A 298 -54.34 -14.11 -18.86
CA PRO A 298 -53.74 -15.35 -19.35
C PRO A 298 -52.32 -15.57 -18.79
N ALA A 299 -51.77 -16.77 -18.99
CA ALA A 299 -50.52 -17.24 -18.37
C ALA A 299 -49.30 -17.21 -19.31
N GLY A 300 -48.11 -17.19 -18.70
CA GLY A 300 -46.80 -17.14 -19.35
C GLY A 300 -46.03 -15.88 -18.93
N GLY A 301 -44.78 -15.96 -18.48
CA GLY A 301 -43.93 -17.13 -18.26
C GLY A 301 -42.48 -16.70 -17.98
N ALA A 302 -41.66 -17.63 -17.47
CA ALA A 302 -40.29 -17.43 -16.97
C ALA A 302 -40.17 -16.62 -15.67
N ASP A 303 -39.60 -17.25 -14.65
CA ASP A 303 -39.20 -16.61 -13.40
C ASP A 303 -37.99 -15.70 -13.61
N SER A 304 -38.00 -14.52 -13.00
CA SER A 304 -36.79 -13.71 -12.81
C SER A 304 -36.83 -12.99 -11.46
N SER A 305 -36.70 -13.75 -10.37
CA SER A 305 -36.22 -13.20 -9.10
C SER A 305 -34.81 -12.68 -9.33
N SER A 306 -34.67 -11.35 -9.53
CA SER A 306 -33.40 -10.70 -9.83
C SER A 306 -32.51 -10.63 -8.59
N ASP A 307 -31.92 -11.77 -8.24
CA ASP A 307 -31.01 -11.92 -7.12
C ASP A 307 -29.83 -10.95 -7.29
N THR A 308 -29.66 -10.04 -6.33
CA THR A 308 -28.78 -8.86 -6.48
C THR A 308 -27.33 -9.21 -6.11
N SER A 309 -26.83 -10.27 -6.74
CA SER A 309 -25.44 -10.73 -6.66
C SER A 309 -24.64 -10.15 -7.82
N GLY A 310 -24.31 -8.86 -7.74
CA GLY A 310 -23.47 -8.17 -8.73
C GLY A 310 -22.13 -8.89 -8.91
N ALA A 311 -21.79 -9.23 -10.16
CA ALA A 311 -20.76 -10.23 -10.47
C ALA A 311 -19.36 -9.88 -9.95
N LEU A 312 -18.96 -10.54 -8.87
CA LEU A 312 -17.55 -10.80 -8.58
C LEU A 312 -17.08 -11.87 -9.57
N GLY A 313 -15.90 -11.70 -10.17
CA GLY A 313 -15.27 -12.80 -10.91
C GLY A 313 -15.05 -13.98 -9.97
N GLU A 314 -15.51 -15.18 -10.34
CA GLU A 314 -15.43 -16.34 -9.44
C GLU A 314 -13.99 -16.61 -9.02
N LEU A 315 -13.75 -16.62 -7.70
CA LEU A 315 -12.48 -17.06 -7.15
C LEU A 315 -12.19 -18.51 -7.56
N PRO A 316 -10.93 -18.89 -7.79
CA PRO A 316 -10.54 -20.25 -8.21
C PRO A 316 -10.71 -21.31 -7.09
N PHE A 317 -11.31 -20.92 -5.96
CA PHE A 317 -11.69 -21.72 -4.79
C PHE A 317 -13.02 -21.19 -4.24
N LYS A 318 -13.73 -22.01 -3.45
CA LYS A 318 -15.02 -21.65 -2.83
C LYS A 318 -14.99 -21.91 -1.31
N VAL A 319 -15.88 -21.27 -0.57
CA VAL A 319 -16.06 -21.53 0.88
C VAL A 319 -16.37 -23.02 1.08
N GLY A 320 -15.70 -23.65 2.04
CA GLY A 320 -15.76 -25.09 2.29
C GLY A 320 -14.72 -25.93 1.53
N GLU A 321 -13.93 -25.34 0.62
CA GLU A 321 -12.83 -26.05 -0.04
C GLU A 321 -11.78 -26.51 1.00
N GLN A 322 -11.27 -27.74 0.83
CA GLN A 322 -10.16 -28.27 1.61
C GLN A 322 -9.09 -28.88 0.70
N LEU A 323 -7.84 -28.51 0.90
CA LEU A 323 -6.67 -29.09 0.22
C LEU A 323 -5.82 -29.84 1.23
N ASN A 324 -5.82 -31.17 1.11
CA ASN A 324 -5.04 -32.08 1.95
C ASN A 324 -3.72 -32.41 1.27
N TYR A 325 -2.62 -32.42 2.01
CA TYR A 325 -1.27 -32.73 1.51
C TYR A 325 -0.62 -33.82 2.34
N GLN A 326 0.15 -34.68 1.66
CA GLN A 326 1.06 -35.64 2.26
C GLN A 326 2.49 -35.13 2.09
N VAL A 327 3.20 -34.97 3.20
CA VAL A 327 4.59 -34.49 3.24
C VAL A 327 5.53 -35.68 3.31
N PHE A 328 6.52 -35.72 2.43
CA PHE A 328 7.54 -36.76 2.32
C PHE A 328 8.93 -36.18 2.62
N LEU A 329 9.76 -37.01 3.26
CA LEU A 329 11.16 -36.72 3.58
C LEU A 329 12.09 -37.63 2.77
N PRO A 330 13.41 -37.32 2.67
CA PRO A 330 14.36 -38.14 1.94
C PRO A 330 14.38 -39.57 2.47
N ASN A 331 14.41 -40.55 1.56
CA ASN A 331 14.51 -41.98 1.85
C ASN A 331 13.35 -42.58 2.70
N ILE A 332 12.23 -41.85 2.88
CA ILE A 332 11.05 -42.35 3.60
C ILE A 332 9.85 -42.41 2.65
N THR A 333 9.39 -43.62 2.36
CA THR A 333 8.27 -43.89 1.43
C THR A 333 6.89 -43.52 2.01
N LEU A 334 6.75 -43.52 3.34
CA LEU A 334 5.51 -43.15 4.03
C LEU A 334 5.41 -41.63 4.19
N PRO A 335 4.21 -41.03 4.16
CA PRO A 335 4.01 -39.62 4.52
C PRO A 335 4.50 -39.35 5.94
N ALA A 336 5.48 -38.46 6.07
CA ALA A 336 6.07 -38.04 7.33
C ALA A 336 5.17 -37.05 8.09
N ALA A 337 4.43 -36.20 7.38
CA ALA A 337 3.41 -35.34 7.94
C ALA A 337 2.20 -35.23 7.01
N THR A 338 1.08 -34.73 7.57
CA THR A 338 -0.10 -34.31 6.80
C THR A 338 -0.35 -32.83 7.04
N ALA A 339 -0.78 -32.11 6.01
CA ALA A 339 -1.16 -30.70 6.10
C ALA A 339 -2.52 -30.48 5.43
N ASN A 340 -3.45 -29.84 6.14
CA ASN A 340 -4.80 -29.57 5.68
C ASN A 340 -5.00 -28.05 5.64
N PHE A 341 -5.20 -27.52 4.42
CA PHE A 341 -5.61 -26.14 4.18
C PHE A 341 -7.12 -26.11 3.99
N GLN A 342 -7.82 -25.12 4.54
CA GLN A 342 -9.26 -24.92 4.30
C GLN A 342 -9.61 -23.46 4.04
N VAL A 343 -10.63 -23.25 3.22
CA VAL A 343 -11.39 -22.00 3.12
C VAL A 343 -12.61 -22.13 4.02
N ARG A 344 -12.62 -21.43 5.15
CA ARG A 344 -13.76 -21.40 6.09
C ARG A 344 -14.80 -20.36 5.62
N ALA A 345 -15.81 -20.13 6.46
CA ALA A 345 -16.88 -19.18 6.17
C ALA A 345 -16.36 -17.77 5.84
N ARG A 346 -17.09 -17.06 4.98
CA ARG A 346 -17.03 -15.60 4.90
C ARG A 346 -17.89 -15.02 6.02
N SER A 347 -17.37 -14.06 6.77
CA SER A 347 -18.11 -13.39 7.86
C SER A 347 -17.51 -12.02 8.16
N LYS A 348 -18.14 -11.29 9.09
CA LYS A 348 -17.55 -10.10 9.68
C LYS A 348 -16.57 -10.50 10.79
N TYR A 349 -15.28 -10.28 10.57
CA TYR A 349 -14.17 -10.57 11.49
C TYR A 349 -13.39 -9.30 11.80
N PHE A 350 -13.15 -8.99 13.08
CA PHE A 350 -12.41 -7.78 13.51
C PHE A 350 -12.93 -6.47 12.86
N ASP A 351 -14.25 -6.36 12.74
CA ASP A 351 -15.00 -5.32 12.02
C ASP A 351 -14.87 -5.26 10.48
N HIS A 352 -14.03 -6.08 9.86
CA HIS A 352 -13.93 -6.24 8.40
C HIS A 352 -14.82 -7.38 7.86
N ASP A 353 -15.32 -7.27 6.63
CA ASP A 353 -15.80 -8.43 5.86
C ASP A 353 -14.58 -9.26 5.43
N GLY A 354 -14.57 -10.56 5.70
CA GLY A 354 -13.39 -11.41 5.54
C GLY A 354 -13.67 -12.87 5.22
N LEU A 355 -12.78 -13.47 4.44
CA LEU A 355 -12.61 -14.92 4.34
C LEU A 355 -11.62 -15.38 5.41
N LEU A 356 -11.86 -16.57 5.97
CA LEU A 356 -11.00 -17.20 6.96
C LEU A 356 -10.27 -18.40 6.34
N PHE A 357 -8.95 -18.28 6.19
CA PHE A 357 -8.08 -19.39 5.80
C PHE A 357 -7.47 -20.06 7.03
N THR A 358 -7.46 -21.39 7.04
CA THR A 358 -6.81 -22.19 8.11
C THR A 358 -5.89 -23.24 7.52
N LEU A 359 -4.69 -23.37 8.07
CA LEU A 359 -3.78 -24.51 7.87
C LEU A 359 -3.61 -25.23 9.21
N SER A 360 -3.76 -26.56 9.22
CA SER A 360 -3.23 -27.43 10.28
C SER A 360 -2.25 -28.44 9.69
N ALA A 361 -1.07 -28.57 10.27
CA ALA A 361 -0.03 -29.52 9.87
C ALA A 361 0.42 -30.37 11.07
N GLN A 362 0.53 -31.68 10.88
CA GLN A 362 0.82 -32.63 11.97
C GLN A 362 1.72 -33.78 11.50
N THR A 363 2.63 -34.26 12.35
CA THR A 363 3.39 -35.49 12.06
C THR A 363 2.43 -36.68 11.96
N SER A 364 2.57 -37.46 10.89
CA SER A 364 1.87 -38.74 10.73
C SER A 364 2.21 -39.69 11.88
N ASN A 365 1.21 -40.42 12.40
CA ASN A 365 1.37 -41.35 13.53
C ASN A 365 2.57 -42.31 13.38
N ALA A 366 2.87 -42.73 12.14
CA ALA A 366 4.00 -43.62 11.83
C ALA A 366 5.39 -43.07 12.19
N LEU A 367 5.59 -41.74 12.23
CA LEU A 367 6.87 -41.09 12.52
C LEU A 367 6.88 -40.20 13.78
N GLN A 368 5.82 -40.20 14.59
CA GLN A 368 5.75 -39.37 15.82
C GLN A 368 6.86 -39.67 16.83
N ALA A 369 7.46 -40.87 16.78
CA ALA A 369 8.64 -41.22 17.58
C ALA A 369 9.95 -40.52 17.14
N LEU A 370 10.00 -39.95 15.93
CA LEU A 370 11.18 -39.25 15.38
C LEU A 370 11.07 -37.73 15.53
N PHE A 371 9.90 -37.16 15.21
CA PHE A 371 9.61 -35.75 15.44
C PHE A 371 8.10 -35.52 15.61
N VAL A 372 7.70 -34.60 16.50
CA VAL A 372 6.30 -34.22 16.70
C VAL A 372 6.12 -32.76 16.32
N ALA A 373 5.34 -32.53 15.26
CA ALA A 373 4.81 -31.23 14.87
C ALA A 373 3.27 -31.26 15.01
N ASN A 374 2.66 -30.16 15.46
CA ASN A 374 1.22 -29.95 15.44
C ASN A 374 0.93 -28.44 15.36
N ASP A 375 1.04 -27.94 14.14
CA ASP A 375 1.16 -26.53 13.80
C ASP A 375 -0.14 -26.01 13.19
N VAL A 376 -0.60 -24.86 13.66
CA VAL A 376 -1.81 -24.19 13.17
C VAL A 376 -1.47 -22.77 12.74
N VAL A 377 -1.93 -22.40 11.55
CA VAL A 377 -1.89 -21.03 11.04
C VAL A 377 -3.31 -20.61 10.66
N THR A 378 -3.67 -19.39 11.02
CA THR A 378 -4.96 -18.77 10.71
C THR A 378 -4.71 -17.43 10.02
N SER A 379 -5.41 -17.15 8.92
CA SER A 379 -5.30 -15.88 8.21
C SER A 379 -6.70 -15.38 7.86
N TYR A 380 -7.03 -14.17 8.31
CA TYR A 380 -8.28 -13.49 8.04
C TYR A 380 -8.02 -12.48 6.92
N VAL A 381 -8.59 -12.72 5.75
CA VAL A 381 -8.28 -11.96 4.53
C VAL A 381 -9.48 -11.23 3.98
N ASP A 382 -9.27 -10.07 3.36
CA ASP A 382 -10.31 -9.40 2.58
C ASP A 382 -10.74 -10.31 1.39
N PRO A 383 -12.04 -10.53 1.14
CA PRO A 383 -12.51 -11.53 0.17
C PRO A 383 -12.18 -11.24 -1.30
N LYS A 384 -11.69 -10.05 -1.64
CA LYS A 384 -11.41 -9.62 -3.00
C LYS A 384 -9.92 -9.38 -3.23
N THR A 385 -9.20 -8.78 -2.27
CA THR A 385 -7.73 -8.65 -2.36
C THR A 385 -7.00 -9.93 -1.98
N LEU A 386 -7.61 -10.77 -1.13
CA LEU A 386 -6.96 -11.88 -0.45
C LEU A 386 -5.76 -11.44 0.43
N LEU A 387 -5.70 -10.17 0.85
CA LEU A 387 -4.71 -9.70 1.83
C LEU A 387 -5.13 -10.01 3.25
N PRO A 388 -4.19 -10.40 4.12
CA PRO A 388 -4.47 -10.55 5.54
C PRO A 388 -4.65 -9.19 6.20
N PHE A 389 -5.68 -9.09 7.04
CA PHE A 389 -5.86 -8.03 8.03
C PHE A 389 -5.67 -8.52 9.47
N HIS A 390 -5.68 -9.84 9.69
CA HIS A 390 -5.23 -10.47 10.94
C HIS A 390 -4.64 -11.85 10.66
N THR A 391 -3.52 -12.18 11.30
CA THR A 391 -2.83 -13.47 11.14
C THR A 391 -2.46 -14.05 12.51
N GLU A 392 -2.67 -15.34 12.70
CA GLU A 392 -2.34 -16.06 13.93
C GLU A 392 -1.47 -17.29 13.62
N PHE A 393 -0.43 -17.49 14.43
CA PHE A 393 0.51 -18.60 14.36
C PHE A 393 0.53 -19.35 15.69
N SER A 394 0.50 -20.68 15.64
CA SER A 394 0.71 -21.57 16.78
C SER A 394 1.54 -22.77 16.32
N PHE A 395 2.83 -22.79 16.65
CA PHE A 395 3.77 -23.84 16.28
C PHE A 395 4.19 -24.66 17.50
N ASN A 396 4.23 -25.98 17.32
CA ASN A 396 4.42 -26.99 18.36
C ASN A 396 5.35 -28.09 17.82
N GLU A 397 6.63 -27.74 17.73
CA GLU A 397 7.71 -28.58 17.20
C GLU A 397 8.45 -29.25 18.37
N GLY A 398 7.88 -30.31 18.93
CA GLY A 398 8.43 -31.07 20.06
C GLY A 398 8.61 -30.22 21.32
N ARG A 399 9.86 -29.84 21.62
CA ARG A 399 10.21 -28.94 22.74
C ARG A 399 10.04 -27.46 22.41
N ARG A 400 9.99 -27.08 21.13
CA ARG A 400 9.84 -25.69 20.71
C ARG A 400 8.35 -25.34 20.64
N ARG A 401 7.97 -24.24 21.28
CA ARG A 401 6.64 -23.64 21.19
C ARG A 401 6.78 -22.20 20.72
N PHE A 402 5.94 -21.78 19.79
CA PHE A 402 5.85 -20.41 19.32
C PHE A 402 4.38 -20.07 19.10
N ALA A 403 3.95 -18.91 19.61
CA ALA A 403 2.64 -18.37 19.31
C ALA A 403 2.77 -16.87 19.02
N SER A 404 2.02 -16.38 18.04
CA SER A 404 2.02 -14.95 17.69
C SER A 404 0.74 -14.58 16.96
N LYS A 405 0.22 -13.39 17.26
CA LYS A 405 -0.87 -12.75 16.50
C LYS A 405 -0.38 -11.42 15.98
N LEU A 406 -0.73 -11.11 14.74
CA LEU A 406 -0.45 -9.84 14.08
C LEU A 406 -1.77 -9.27 13.55
N ALA A 407 -2.17 -8.11 14.05
CA ALA A 407 -3.17 -7.28 13.38
C ALA A 407 -2.45 -6.51 12.26
N ILE A 408 -3.00 -6.54 11.04
CA ILE A 408 -2.33 -6.03 9.83
C ILE A 408 -3.20 -4.94 9.19
N ASN A 409 -2.72 -3.70 9.21
CA ASN A 409 -3.35 -2.60 8.51
C ASN A 409 -2.60 -2.35 7.19
N GLN A 410 -3.29 -2.71 6.09
CA GLN A 410 -2.75 -2.62 4.73
C GLN A 410 -2.80 -1.19 4.19
N ASP A 411 -3.71 -0.33 4.67
CA ASP A 411 -3.84 1.07 4.23
C ASP A 411 -2.63 1.93 4.65
N TYR A 412 -2.12 1.70 5.86
CA TYR A 412 -1.00 2.43 6.47
C TYR A 412 0.33 1.65 6.45
N GLY A 413 0.43 0.56 5.70
CA GLY A 413 1.67 -0.23 5.56
C GLY A 413 2.24 -0.73 6.90
N SER A 414 1.41 -1.35 7.76
CA SER A 414 1.89 -1.78 9.07
C SER A 414 1.19 -3.00 9.66
N ALA A 415 1.95 -3.81 10.40
CA ALA A 415 1.42 -4.84 11.29
C ALA A 415 1.74 -4.49 12.75
N VAL A 416 0.96 -5.00 13.70
CA VAL A 416 1.17 -4.80 15.14
C VAL A 416 1.05 -6.15 15.84
N THR A 417 2.04 -6.52 16.64
CA THR A 417 2.01 -7.77 17.43
C THR A 417 1.05 -7.65 18.61
N GLU A 418 0.64 -8.78 19.17
CA GLU A 418 -0.10 -8.85 20.45
C GLU A 418 0.61 -8.15 21.64
N LYS A 419 1.90 -7.81 21.52
CA LYS A 419 2.67 -7.04 22.51
C LYS A 419 2.70 -5.53 22.25
N GLY A 420 2.11 -5.07 21.15
CA GLY A 420 2.19 -3.69 20.68
C GLY A 420 3.42 -3.36 19.83
N ASP A 421 4.26 -4.34 19.46
CA ASP A 421 5.39 -4.09 18.58
C ASP A 421 4.88 -3.73 17.17
N ARG A 422 5.10 -2.49 16.72
CA ARG A 422 4.78 -2.06 15.35
C ARG A 422 5.85 -2.56 14.38
N ILE A 423 5.42 -3.28 13.36
CA ILE A 423 6.21 -3.76 12.24
C ILE A 423 5.81 -2.94 11.02
N GLU A 424 6.77 -2.29 10.37
CA GLU A 424 6.58 -1.63 9.08
C GLU A 424 6.56 -2.68 7.95
N ILE A 425 5.59 -2.58 7.04
CA ILE A 425 5.44 -3.48 5.89
C ILE A 425 5.06 -2.67 4.64
N PRO A 426 5.48 -3.08 3.44
CA PRO A 426 4.87 -2.60 2.20
C PRO A 426 3.35 -2.82 2.22
N VAL A 427 2.59 -1.87 1.67
CA VAL A 427 1.18 -2.09 1.29
C VAL A 427 1.15 -3.33 0.39
N GLY A 428 0.24 -4.27 0.66
CA GLY A 428 0.16 -5.50 -0.11
C GLY A 428 1.04 -6.66 0.35
N THR A 429 1.61 -6.56 1.56
CA THR A 429 2.33 -7.69 2.15
C THR A 429 1.36 -8.80 2.53
N HIS A 430 1.51 -9.97 1.91
CA HIS A 430 0.80 -11.20 2.27
C HIS A 430 1.47 -11.90 3.47
N ASP A 431 0.74 -12.81 4.11
CA ASP A 431 1.30 -13.90 4.93
C ASP A 431 1.40 -15.20 4.11
N TYR A 432 1.85 -16.30 4.71
CA TYR A 432 1.99 -17.58 4.00
C TYR A 432 0.67 -18.17 3.47
N LEU A 433 -0.46 -17.95 4.16
CA LEU A 433 -1.76 -18.54 3.80
C LEU A 433 -2.48 -17.73 2.74
N SER A 434 -2.55 -16.42 2.95
CA SER A 434 -3.04 -15.45 1.98
C SER A 434 -2.27 -15.55 0.67
N PHE A 435 -0.94 -15.66 0.69
CA PHE A 435 -0.14 -15.94 -0.51
C PHE A 435 -0.53 -17.28 -1.18
N PHE A 436 -0.64 -18.37 -0.40
CA PHE A 436 -0.96 -19.70 -0.93
C PHE A 436 -2.27 -19.74 -1.72
N TYR A 437 -3.30 -18.99 -1.28
CA TYR A 437 -4.55 -18.83 -2.04
C TYR A 437 -4.47 -17.75 -3.12
N ALA A 438 -3.80 -16.62 -2.89
CA ALA A 438 -3.64 -15.55 -3.88
C ALA A 438 -2.84 -15.99 -5.13
N LEU A 439 -1.85 -16.87 -4.96
CA LEU A 439 -1.11 -17.49 -6.07
C LEU A 439 -2.02 -18.14 -7.13
N ARG A 440 -3.24 -18.54 -6.74
CA ARG A 440 -4.23 -19.18 -7.61
C ARG A 440 -4.93 -18.19 -8.54
N THR A 441 -4.92 -16.89 -8.24
CA THR A 441 -5.46 -15.85 -9.13
C THR A 441 -4.40 -15.34 -10.12
N PHE A 442 -3.14 -15.71 -9.93
CA PHE A 442 -2.03 -15.16 -10.72
C PHE A 442 -1.99 -15.75 -12.14
N SER A 443 -1.65 -14.89 -13.10
CA SER A 443 -1.26 -15.35 -14.44
C SER A 443 0.14 -15.97 -14.35
N LEU A 444 0.23 -17.29 -14.58
CA LEU A 444 1.46 -18.08 -14.48
C LEU A 444 1.96 -18.59 -15.85
N ALA A 445 1.53 -17.98 -16.96
CA ALA A 445 1.95 -18.38 -18.31
C ALA A 445 3.48 -18.24 -18.48
N PRO A 446 4.25 -19.32 -18.70
CA PRO A 446 5.71 -19.22 -18.80
C PRO A 446 6.18 -18.64 -20.15
N PRO A 447 7.30 -17.90 -20.20
CA PRO A 447 8.08 -17.41 -19.06
C PRO A 447 7.44 -16.14 -18.47
N ARG A 448 7.13 -16.15 -17.16
CA ARG A 448 6.62 -14.97 -16.44
C ARG A 448 7.22 -14.87 -15.06
N ARG A 449 7.53 -13.64 -14.64
CA ARG A 449 8.07 -13.32 -13.31
C ARG A 449 7.19 -12.26 -12.64
N SER A 450 6.79 -12.53 -11.41
CA SER A 450 6.10 -11.61 -10.49
C SER A 450 6.92 -11.49 -9.20
N ALA A 451 6.70 -10.48 -8.36
CA ALA A 451 7.57 -10.21 -7.21
C ALA A 451 6.81 -9.57 -6.03
N ILE A 452 6.14 -10.39 -5.21
CA ILE A 452 5.24 -9.90 -4.13
C ILE A 452 6.01 -9.50 -2.87
N SER A 453 5.35 -8.79 -1.92
CA SER A 453 5.82 -8.80 -0.53
C SER A 453 5.13 -9.87 0.30
N ILE A 454 5.89 -10.53 1.18
CA ILE A 454 5.42 -11.53 2.14
C ILE A 454 6.06 -11.32 3.52
N LEU A 455 5.29 -11.48 4.59
CA LEU A 455 5.74 -11.26 5.97
C LEU A 455 6.36 -12.54 6.56
N VAL A 456 7.70 -12.60 6.57
CA VAL A 456 8.48 -13.76 7.01
C VAL A 456 9.12 -13.46 8.34
N ASN A 457 8.69 -14.15 9.41
CA ASN A 457 9.23 -14.00 10.77
C ASN A 457 9.28 -12.53 11.24
N ASN A 458 8.15 -11.83 11.10
CA ASN A 458 7.96 -10.40 11.41
C ASN A 458 8.87 -9.44 10.61
N LYS A 459 9.34 -9.85 9.43
CA LYS A 459 10.06 -8.99 8.48
C LYS A 459 9.42 -9.08 7.08
N PRO A 460 9.06 -7.96 6.43
CA PRO A 460 8.63 -8.01 5.04
C PRO A 460 9.80 -8.50 4.16
N LYS A 461 9.46 -9.33 3.18
CA LYS A 461 10.40 -9.95 2.24
C LYS A 461 9.84 -9.89 0.83
N THR A 462 10.68 -9.61 -0.15
CA THR A 462 10.33 -9.78 -1.56
C THR A 462 10.32 -11.26 -1.90
N LEU A 463 9.23 -11.76 -2.45
CA LEU A 463 9.10 -13.13 -2.96
C LEU A 463 8.94 -13.11 -4.48
N LEU A 464 10.02 -13.48 -5.15
CA LEU A 464 10.17 -13.56 -6.59
C LEU A 464 9.56 -14.88 -7.09
N ILE A 465 8.43 -14.78 -7.78
CA ILE A 465 7.68 -15.91 -8.34
C ILE A 465 8.00 -16.01 -9.82
N THR A 466 8.70 -17.07 -10.23
CA THR A 466 9.12 -17.27 -11.63
C THR A 466 8.48 -18.54 -12.19
N ALA A 467 7.56 -18.38 -13.14
CA ALA A 467 6.97 -19.50 -13.88
C ALA A 467 7.97 -20.01 -14.93
N ILE A 468 8.44 -21.25 -14.76
CA ILE A 468 9.55 -21.84 -15.52
C ILE A 468 9.04 -22.51 -16.79
N ARG A 469 8.15 -23.51 -16.65
CA ARG A 469 7.68 -24.34 -17.77
C ARG A 469 6.37 -25.06 -17.41
N LYS A 470 5.71 -25.61 -18.42
CA LYS A 470 4.61 -26.58 -18.27
C LYS A 470 5.16 -28.00 -18.28
N GLU A 471 4.71 -28.85 -17.37
CA GLU A 471 5.05 -30.28 -17.32
C GLU A 471 3.96 -31.11 -16.62
N ASN A 472 3.97 -32.42 -16.85
CA ASN A 472 3.00 -33.34 -16.24
C ASN A 472 3.50 -33.84 -14.88
N VAL A 473 2.68 -33.66 -13.84
CA VAL A 473 2.98 -34.07 -12.46
C VAL A 473 2.21 -35.33 -12.11
N GLN A 474 2.92 -36.36 -11.66
CA GLN A 474 2.31 -37.56 -11.11
C GLN A 474 1.96 -37.35 -9.62
N LEU A 475 0.68 -37.51 -9.30
CA LEU A 475 0.12 -37.54 -7.94
C LEU A 475 -0.61 -38.87 -7.73
N GLY A 476 0.02 -39.79 -6.99
CA GLY A 476 -0.49 -41.15 -6.82
C GLY A 476 -0.66 -41.85 -8.18
N LYS A 477 -1.91 -42.18 -8.53
CA LYS A 477 -2.25 -42.79 -9.83
C LYS A 477 -2.61 -41.78 -10.93
N GLN A 478 -2.77 -40.50 -10.63
CA GLN A 478 -3.17 -39.48 -11.61
C GLN A 478 -1.97 -38.70 -12.13
N THR A 479 -1.99 -38.41 -13.43
CA THR A 479 -1.06 -37.49 -14.10
C THR A 479 -1.81 -36.20 -14.40
N ILE A 480 -1.31 -35.05 -13.94
CA ILE A 480 -2.00 -33.75 -14.06
C ILE A 480 -1.07 -32.72 -14.70
N PRO A 481 -1.49 -32.00 -15.76
CA PRO A 481 -0.73 -30.90 -16.33
C PRO A 481 -0.56 -29.75 -15.33
N ALA A 482 0.67 -29.29 -15.17
CA ALA A 482 1.05 -28.28 -14.20
C ALA A 482 2.05 -27.26 -14.76
N ILE A 483 2.09 -26.10 -14.14
CA ILE A 483 3.09 -25.06 -14.33
C ILE A 483 4.08 -25.17 -13.16
N GLN A 484 5.35 -25.43 -13.45
CA GLN A 484 6.41 -25.38 -12.45
C GLN A 484 6.79 -23.91 -12.20
N ILE A 485 6.80 -23.49 -10.93
CA ILE A 485 7.26 -22.17 -10.49
C ILE A 485 8.44 -22.30 -9.52
N SER A 486 9.33 -21.32 -9.55
CA SER A 486 10.34 -21.07 -8.52
C SER A 486 9.92 -19.89 -7.64
N LEU A 487 10.24 -19.98 -6.33
CA LEU A 487 9.98 -18.96 -5.33
C LEU A 487 11.33 -18.58 -4.67
N THR A 488 11.88 -17.41 -4.98
CA THR A 488 13.14 -16.93 -4.38
C THR A 488 12.94 -15.64 -3.59
N THR A 489 13.86 -15.32 -2.69
CA THR A 489 13.76 -14.16 -1.76
C THR A 489 14.80 -13.09 -2.07
N ASP A 490 14.69 -11.92 -1.43
CA ASP A 490 15.73 -10.88 -1.41
C ASP A 490 16.85 -11.12 -0.36
N ASP A 491 16.96 -12.33 0.18
CA ASP A 491 18.14 -12.72 0.97
C ASP A 491 19.39 -12.85 0.10
N ALA A 492 20.58 -12.66 0.71
CA ALA A 492 21.87 -12.74 0.01
C ALA A 492 22.12 -14.12 -0.65
N ASP A 493 21.58 -15.18 -0.06
CA ASP A 493 21.30 -16.43 -0.77
C ASP A 493 19.78 -16.51 -1.01
N SER A 494 19.38 -16.05 -2.20
CA SER A 494 17.97 -15.91 -2.60
C SER A 494 17.23 -17.24 -2.74
N ASP A 495 17.94 -18.34 -3.00
CA ASP A 495 17.39 -19.67 -3.33
C ASP A 495 17.87 -20.79 -2.38
N LYS A 496 18.45 -20.43 -1.22
CA LYS A 496 18.86 -21.34 -0.11
C LYS A 496 17.88 -22.47 0.22
N TYR A 497 16.57 -22.22 0.09
CA TYR A 497 15.51 -23.18 0.41
C TYR A 497 14.97 -23.91 -0.84
N GLN A 498 15.47 -23.60 -2.03
CA GLN A 498 15.10 -24.19 -3.33
C GLN A 498 13.59 -24.39 -3.48
N LEU A 499 12.81 -23.37 -3.09
CA LEU A 499 11.35 -23.46 -3.05
C LEU A 499 10.82 -23.56 -4.49
N ARG A 500 10.15 -24.67 -4.78
CA ARG A 500 9.42 -24.88 -6.04
C ARG A 500 8.00 -25.30 -5.74
N ALA A 501 7.08 -24.92 -6.63
CA ALA A 501 5.72 -25.42 -6.61
C ALA A 501 5.27 -25.80 -8.02
N TRP A 502 4.29 -26.68 -8.11
CA TRP A 502 3.64 -27.07 -9.35
C TRP A 502 2.15 -26.75 -9.24
N ILE A 503 1.66 -25.85 -10.08
CA ILE A 503 0.31 -25.30 -10.02
C ILE A 503 -0.49 -25.86 -11.20
N SER A 504 -1.72 -26.36 -11.01
CA SER A 504 -2.48 -26.97 -12.11
C SER A 504 -2.71 -26.01 -13.27
N ASP A 505 -2.58 -26.51 -14.50
CA ASP A 505 -2.77 -25.70 -15.72
C ASP A 505 -4.26 -25.50 -16.09
N ASP A 506 -5.16 -25.69 -15.13
CA ASP A 506 -6.61 -25.43 -15.24
C ASP A 506 -7.02 -24.13 -14.50
N SER A 507 -8.30 -23.76 -14.59
CA SER A 507 -8.85 -22.54 -13.97
C SER A 507 -8.81 -22.53 -12.44
N ARG A 508 -8.63 -23.68 -11.78
CA ARG A 508 -8.58 -23.81 -10.31
C ARG A 508 -7.21 -23.47 -9.73
N ARG A 509 -6.16 -23.56 -10.56
CA ARG A 509 -4.76 -23.27 -10.21
C ARG A 509 -4.35 -23.92 -8.88
N LEU A 510 -4.73 -25.18 -8.66
CA LEU A 510 -4.43 -25.93 -7.45
C LEU A 510 -2.92 -26.10 -7.28
N PRO A 511 -2.34 -25.80 -6.11
CA PRO A 511 -0.97 -26.21 -5.79
C PRO A 511 -0.92 -27.74 -5.67
N LEU A 512 -0.41 -28.42 -6.69
CA LEU A 512 -0.37 -29.89 -6.80
C LEU A 512 0.79 -30.50 -6.02
N ARG A 513 1.95 -29.82 -6.04
CA ARG A 513 3.17 -30.23 -5.33
C ARG A 513 3.94 -29.00 -4.87
N LEU A 514 4.54 -29.07 -3.69
CA LEU A 514 5.50 -28.13 -3.14
C LEU A 514 6.81 -28.87 -2.82
N THR A 515 7.96 -28.26 -3.04
CA THR A 515 9.26 -28.79 -2.58
C THR A 515 10.11 -27.71 -1.94
N ALA A 516 10.88 -28.08 -0.92
CA ALA A 516 11.80 -27.20 -0.20
C ALA A 516 13.03 -27.97 0.29
N VAL A 517 14.20 -27.34 0.30
CA VAL A 517 15.37 -27.82 1.05
C VAL A 517 15.29 -27.26 2.48
N THR A 518 15.29 -28.16 3.46
CA THR A 518 15.16 -27.85 4.89
C THR A 518 16.39 -28.37 5.65
N GLN A 519 16.47 -28.09 6.96
CA GLN A 519 17.48 -28.69 7.84
C GLN A 519 17.34 -30.24 7.94
N LEU A 520 16.20 -30.81 7.55
CA LEU A 520 15.95 -32.25 7.44
C LEU A 520 16.20 -32.80 6.02
N GLY A 521 16.79 -32.00 5.13
CA GLY A 521 16.99 -32.32 3.72
C GLY A 521 15.82 -31.88 2.81
N PRO A 522 15.78 -32.36 1.55
CA PRO A 522 14.73 -32.01 0.60
C PRO A 522 13.38 -32.65 0.98
N LEU A 523 12.41 -31.78 1.27
CA LEU A 523 11.02 -32.07 1.59
C LEU A 523 10.15 -31.94 0.33
N ARG A 524 9.15 -32.82 0.19
CA ARG A 524 8.13 -32.77 -0.87
C ARG A 524 6.73 -32.89 -0.26
N ALA A 525 5.84 -31.93 -0.50
CA ALA A 525 4.43 -32.04 -0.14
C ALA A 525 3.57 -32.23 -1.40
N ASP A 526 2.82 -33.32 -1.48
CA ASP A 526 1.97 -33.70 -2.60
C ASP A 526 0.49 -33.58 -2.23
N LEU A 527 -0.33 -32.99 -3.10
CA LEU A 527 -1.78 -32.88 -2.91
C LEU A 527 -2.41 -34.29 -2.88
N ALA A 528 -3.06 -34.63 -1.77
CA ALA A 528 -3.71 -35.89 -1.55
C ALA A 528 -5.07 -35.93 -2.26
N ILE A 529 -5.11 -36.62 -3.40
CA ILE A 529 -6.33 -36.82 -4.19
C ILE A 529 -7.21 -37.86 -3.49
N ILE A 530 -8.10 -37.39 -2.62
CA ILE A 530 -9.12 -38.23 -1.96
C ILE A 530 -10.17 -38.63 -3.02
N PRO A 531 -10.45 -39.92 -3.23
CA PRO A 531 -11.53 -40.34 -4.10
C PRO A 531 -12.88 -39.85 -3.57
N VAL A 532 -13.61 -39.08 -4.36
CA VAL A 532 -14.99 -38.70 -4.02
C VAL A 532 -15.88 -39.90 -4.28
N THR A 533 -16.17 -40.67 -3.23
CA THR A 533 -17.24 -41.67 -3.25
C THR A 533 -18.55 -40.94 -3.54
N ARG A 534 -19.19 -41.22 -4.67
CA ARG A 534 -20.56 -40.73 -4.91
C ARG A 534 -21.47 -41.45 -3.91
N GLN A 535 -22.21 -40.67 -3.13
CA GLN A 535 -23.46 -41.10 -2.50
C GLN A 535 -24.61 -40.89 -3.50
#